data_AF-A0AAF3FIA0-F1
#
_entry.id   AF-A0AAF3FIA0-F1
#
_cell.length_a   1.000
_cell.length_b   1.000
_cell.length_c   1.000
_cell.angle_alpha   90.00
_cell.angle_beta   90.00
_cell.angle_gamma   90.00
#
_symmetry.space_group_name_H-M   'P 1'
#
loop_
_entity.id
_entity.type
_entity.pdbx_description
1 polymer ?
#
loop_
_entity_poly.entity_id
_entity_poly.type
_entity_poly.pdbx_seq_one_letter_code
_entity_poly.pdbx_strand_id
1 'polypeptide(L)'
;MVEENEEQLLSTTTESPSKRFEATPTPTTNIERALSHKRKAQELLAQIRQATSPPVEQEQNKRRRRSENYMNGYKRRVATFTSLKWKAIPEISPRDFAEYGWVMKGSELVECASCSKIISTVLPDIKECLVATYIACVKHVREKLVNAHENICVFRSPSADYFSEFRDSIDSLKLFYRITFEELKRVDFGKYKYEDSAFKSLLTEIFGEISDAELPAASFAVLQWIPITKNPKKVECGLCARVCVPSILPTDTPPASQHYNWCPLLDFAADGSTPMWEELASYFKKFEKKKPLADAFRARARLSNTLSTSLTSLIAE
;
A
#
# COMPACT_ATOMS: atom_id res chain seq x y z
N MET A 1 83.79 7.66 35.61
CA MET A 1 84.00 6.89 36.85
C MET A 1 83.05 5.71 36.74
N VAL A 2 83.36 4.64 36.01
CA VAL A 2 84.40 3.61 36.24
C VAL A 2 84.11 2.78 37.49
N GLU A 3 84.08 1.44 37.30
CA GLU A 3 84.19 0.34 38.28
C GLU A 3 82.92 0.05 39.11
N GLU A 4 82.46 -1.18 39.40
CA GLU A 4 82.92 -2.60 39.37
C GLU A 4 81.64 -3.48 39.33
N ASN A 5 81.56 -4.70 38.75
CA ASN A 5 82.00 -6.01 39.29
C ASN A 5 81.63 -6.22 40.78
N GLU A 6 81.23 -7.37 41.33
CA GLU A 6 81.41 -8.79 40.99
C GLU A 6 80.61 -9.64 41.99
N GLU A 7 80.53 -10.95 41.72
CA GLU A 7 80.46 -12.07 42.68
C GLU A 7 79.16 -12.31 43.49
N GLN A 8 78.47 -13.46 43.42
CA GLN A 8 78.80 -14.91 43.48
C GLN A 8 78.27 -15.54 44.79
N LEU A 9 78.04 -16.86 44.69
CA LEU A 9 77.85 -17.87 45.74
C LEU A 9 76.42 -18.12 46.26
N LEU A 10 75.77 -19.22 45.82
CA LEU A 10 75.83 -20.59 46.38
C LEU A 10 74.99 -20.69 47.68
N SER A 11 74.07 -21.63 47.91
CA SER A 11 74.08 -23.06 47.59
C SER A 11 72.81 -23.73 48.17
N THR A 12 72.39 -24.85 47.56
CA THR A 12 71.87 -26.11 48.18
C THR A 12 70.59 -26.04 49.04
N THR A 13 69.62 -26.96 49.01
CA THR A 13 69.54 -28.35 48.56
C THR A 13 68.09 -28.86 48.68
N THR A 14 67.81 -29.92 47.91
CA THR A 14 67.02 -31.13 48.25
C THR A 14 65.48 -31.15 48.24
N GLU A 15 65.04 -32.23 47.57
CA GLU A 15 63.86 -33.07 47.82
C GLU A 15 62.56 -32.80 47.04
N SER A 16 62.42 -33.57 45.95
CA SER A 16 61.14 -34.07 45.45
C SER A 16 60.65 -35.20 46.37
N PRO A 17 59.33 -35.43 46.52
CA PRO A 17 58.70 -36.36 45.58
C PRO A 17 57.22 -36.09 45.22
N SER A 18 56.94 -36.29 43.94
CA SER A 18 55.83 -37.10 43.40
C SER A 18 54.36 -36.70 43.65
N LYS A 19 53.84 -36.02 42.61
CA LYS A 19 52.60 -36.32 41.85
C LYS A 19 51.26 -36.37 42.61
N ARG A 20 50.48 -35.31 42.39
CA ARG A 20 49.05 -35.43 42.04
C ARG A 20 48.84 -34.68 40.72
N PHE A 21 48.50 -35.41 39.67
CA PHE A 21 48.11 -34.84 38.38
C PHE A 21 46.80 -34.07 38.56
N GLU A 22 46.88 -32.75 38.65
CA GLU A 22 45.75 -31.88 38.31
C GLU A 22 45.72 -31.75 36.80
N ALA A 23 44.72 -32.37 36.18
CA ALA A 23 44.41 -32.18 34.78
C ALA A 23 44.11 -30.70 34.54
N THR A 24 45.06 -30.00 33.95
CA THR A 24 44.91 -28.65 33.44
C THR A 24 43.81 -28.68 32.37
N PRO A 25 42.76 -27.85 32.46
CA PRO A 25 41.73 -27.82 31.42
C PRO A 25 42.38 -27.41 30.11
N THR A 26 42.29 -28.30 29.13
CA THR A 26 42.72 -28.09 27.74
C THR A 26 42.24 -26.75 27.20
N PRO A 27 43.05 -26.05 26.39
CA PRO A 27 42.66 -24.79 25.79
C PRO A 27 41.47 -25.04 24.87
N THR A 28 40.28 -24.62 25.31
CA THR A 28 39.10 -24.47 24.46
C THR A 28 39.56 -23.76 23.20
N THR A 29 39.47 -24.47 22.08
CA THR A 29 40.15 -24.11 20.85
C THR A 29 39.80 -22.67 20.46
N ASN A 30 40.72 -21.92 19.85
CA ASN A 30 40.44 -20.56 19.35
C ASN A 30 39.13 -20.48 18.54
N ILE A 31 38.71 -21.60 17.95
CA ILE A 31 37.43 -21.81 17.26
C ILE A 31 36.23 -21.67 18.20
N GLU A 32 36.23 -22.30 19.38
CA GLU A 32 35.13 -22.19 20.36
C GLU A 32 34.98 -20.77 20.89
N ARG A 33 36.10 -20.08 21.13
CA ARG A 33 36.10 -18.66 21.52
C ARG A 33 35.53 -17.78 20.40
N ALA A 34 35.90 -18.03 19.15
CA ALA A 34 35.36 -17.31 17.99
C ALA A 34 33.85 -17.56 17.80
N LEU A 35 33.38 -18.79 17.98
CA LEU A 35 31.96 -19.14 17.91
C LEU A 35 31.15 -18.51 19.05
N SER A 36 31.71 -18.45 20.26
CA SER A 36 31.10 -17.75 21.39
C SER A 36 30.95 -16.25 21.14
N HIS A 37 31.99 -15.60 20.60
CA HIS A 37 31.92 -14.19 20.22
C HIS A 37 30.92 -13.93 19.10
N LYS A 38 30.82 -14.83 18.10
CA LYS A 38 29.81 -14.73 17.04
C LYS A 38 28.39 -14.80 17.59
N ARG A 39 28.10 -15.73 18.53
CA ARG A 39 26.78 -15.82 19.17
C ARG A 39 26.45 -14.55 19.96
N LYS A 40 27.38 -14.07 20.79
CA LYS A 40 27.20 -12.82 21.55
C LYS A 40 26.94 -11.63 20.65
N ALA A 41 27.67 -11.51 19.54
CA ALA A 41 27.44 -10.45 18.56
C ALA A 41 26.05 -10.56 17.90
N GLN A 42 25.61 -11.77 17.56
CA GLN A 42 24.27 -11.99 17.00
C GLN A 42 23.15 -11.67 18.00
N GLU A 43 23.31 -12.02 19.27
CA GLU A 43 22.37 -11.67 20.33
C GLU A 43 22.33 -10.16 20.56
N LEU A 44 23.48 -9.49 20.60
CA LEU A 44 23.55 -8.04 20.75
C LEU A 44 22.87 -7.33 19.58
N LEU A 45 23.10 -7.80 18.34
CA LEU A 45 22.43 -7.29 17.15
C LEU A 45 20.91 -7.54 17.18
N ALA A 46 20.46 -8.68 17.71
CA ALA A 46 19.04 -8.97 17.88
C ALA A 46 18.40 -8.06 18.94
N GLN A 47 19.08 -7.82 20.06
CA GLN A 47 18.64 -6.90 21.12
C GLN A 47 18.59 -5.45 20.61
N ILE A 48 19.61 -4.99 19.88
CA ILE A 48 19.61 -3.67 19.26
C ILE A 48 18.44 -3.56 18.29
N ARG A 49 18.21 -4.55 17.42
CA ARG A 49 17.07 -4.55 16.49
C ARG A 49 15.72 -4.49 17.22
N GLN A 50 15.56 -5.21 18.32
CA GLN A 50 14.34 -5.14 19.14
C GLN A 50 14.18 -3.79 19.84
N ALA A 51 15.27 -3.18 20.31
CA ALA A 51 15.24 -1.88 20.99
C ALA A 51 15.09 -0.68 20.04
N THR A 52 15.54 -0.80 18.78
CA THR A 52 15.46 0.28 17.76
C THR A 52 14.28 0.13 16.80
N SER A 53 13.64 -1.03 16.74
CA SER A 53 12.42 -1.18 15.94
C SER A 53 11.27 -0.51 16.69
N PRO A 54 10.59 0.50 16.11
CA PRO A 54 9.32 0.94 16.67
C PRO A 54 8.38 -0.27 16.77
N PRO A 55 7.50 -0.35 17.78
CA PRO A 55 6.46 -1.38 17.84
C PRO A 55 5.78 -1.45 16.46
N VAL A 56 5.65 -2.65 15.90
CA VAL A 56 5.10 -2.87 14.55
C VAL A 56 3.78 -2.11 14.35
N GLU A 57 2.97 -2.05 15.41
CA GLU A 57 1.71 -1.32 15.45
C GLU A 57 1.86 0.21 15.37
N GLN A 58 2.91 0.80 15.96
CA GLN A 58 3.18 2.24 15.84
C GLN A 58 3.64 2.62 14.42
N GLU A 59 4.45 1.79 13.78
CA GLU A 59 4.90 2.04 12.40
C GLU A 59 3.76 1.82 11.40
N GLN A 60 2.92 0.81 11.59
CA GLN A 60 1.69 0.61 10.82
C GLN A 60 0.72 1.79 10.97
N ASN A 61 0.52 2.29 12.19
CA ASN A 61 -0.33 3.45 12.44
C ASN A 61 0.23 4.73 11.81
N LYS A 62 1.55 4.94 11.82
CA LYS A 62 2.19 6.06 11.12
C LYS A 62 2.02 5.97 9.61
N ARG A 63 2.17 4.77 9.03
CA ARG A 63 1.94 4.52 7.59
C ARG A 63 0.49 4.78 7.19
N ARG A 64 -0.49 4.24 7.95
CA ARG A 64 -1.93 4.51 7.73
C ARG A 64 -2.24 5.99 7.76
N ARG A 65 -1.79 6.73 8.79
CA ARG A 65 -2.02 8.17 8.88
C ARG A 65 -1.39 8.96 7.72
N ARG A 66 -0.22 8.55 7.23
CA ARG A 66 0.41 9.19 6.06
C ARG A 66 -0.41 8.95 4.79
N SER A 67 -0.87 7.72 4.60
CA SER A 67 -1.69 7.34 3.44
C SER A 67 -3.06 8.02 3.46
N GLU A 68 -3.75 8.04 4.60
CA GLU A 68 -5.02 8.75 4.76
C GLU A 68 -4.88 10.27 4.50
N ASN A 69 -3.84 10.90 5.04
CA ASN A 69 -3.54 12.31 4.78
C ASN A 69 -3.23 12.57 3.31
N TYR A 70 -2.53 11.66 2.64
CA TYR A 70 -2.28 11.74 1.21
C TYR A 70 -3.59 11.64 0.42
N MET A 71 -4.42 10.65 0.70
CA MET A 71 -5.69 10.42 0.02
C MET A 71 -6.65 11.60 0.21
N ASN A 72 -6.76 12.13 1.42
CA ASN A 72 -7.54 13.33 1.70
C ASN A 72 -6.98 14.54 0.96
N GLY A 73 -5.65 14.67 0.87
CA GLY A 73 -4.98 15.65 0.03
C GLY A 73 -5.35 15.51 -1.45
N TYR A 74 -5.27 14.30 -2.00
CA TYR A 74 -5.63 13.99 -3.37
C TYR A 74 -7.08 14.36 -3.67
N LYS A 75 -8.04 13.90 -2.86
CA LYS A 75 -9.47 14.21 -2.99
C LYS A 75 -9.73 15.71 -3.05
N ARG A 76 -9.09 16.50 -2.16
CA ARG A 76 -9.21 17.96 -2.18
C ARG A 76 -8.70 18.57 -3.49
N ARG A 77 -7.61 18.05 -4.04
CA ARG A 77 -7.06 18.55 -5.31
C ARG A 77 -7.94 18.21 -6.49
N VAL A 78 -8.38 16.94 -6.61
CA VAL A 78 -9.31 16.50 -7.66
C VAL A 78 -10.62 17.29 -7.64
N ALA A 79 -11.16 17.59 -6.45
CA ALA A 79 -12.39 18.35 -6.30
C ALA A 79 -12.32 19.78 -6.87
N THR A 80 -11.12 20.33 -7.11
CA THR A 80 -10.97 21.64 -7.75
C THR A 80 -11.31 21.62 -9.25
N PHE A 81 -11.22 20.46 -9.89
CA PHE A 81 -11.56 20.25 -11.29
C PHE A 81 -13.07 20.03 -11.42
N THR A 82 -13.85 21.11 -11.43
CA THR A 82 -15.29 21.02 -11.68
C THR A 82 -15.59 21.11 -13.17
N SER A 83 -16.73 20.58 -13.63
CA SER A 83 -17.15 20.71 -15.03
C SER A 83 -17.26 22.16 -15.52
N LEU A 84 -17.48 23.11 -14.61
CA LEU A 84 -17.52 24.55 -14.91
C LEU A 84 -16.14 25.15 -15.14
N LYS A 85 -15.10 24.62 -14.48
CA LYS A 85 -13.73 25.15 -14.57
C LYS A 85 -12.88 24.36 -15.55
N TRP A 86 -13.03 23.05 -15.58
CA TRP A 86 -12.23 22.17 -16.40
C TRP A 86 -12.77 22.15 -17.83
N LYS A 87 -12.12 22.90 -18.73
CA LYS A 87 -12.27 22.67 -20.17
C LYS A 87 -11.63 21.31 -20.45
N ALA A 88 -12.46 20.33 -20.80
CA ALA A 88 -12.02 18.95 -20.95
C ALA A 88 -10.82 18.86 -21.92
N ILE A 89 -9.64 18.55 -21.39
CA ILE A 89 -8.52 18.02 -22.16
C ILE A 89 -8.70 16.51 -22.17
N PRO A 90 -9.10 15.89 -23.29
CA PRO A 90 -9.40 14.45 -23.30
C PRO A 90 -8.18 13.59 -22.94
N GLU A 91 -6.96 14.05 -23.27
CA GLU A 91 -5.74 13.27 -23.16
C GLU A 91 -5.05 13.38 -21.80
N ILE A 92 -5.41 14.38 -20.98
CA ILE A 92 -4.79 14.59 -19.67
C ILE A 92 -5.91 14.75 -18.66
N SER A 93 -6.03 13.77 -17.79
CA SER A 93 -7.11 13.67 -16.84
C SER A 93 -6.90 14.60 -15.65
N PRO A 94 -7.96 15.11 -15.01
CA PRO A 94 -7.87 15.81 -13.72
C PRO A 94 -7.14 15.03 -12.64
N ARG A 95 -7.19 13.70 -12.72
CA ARG A 95 -6.38 12.82 -11.90
C ARG A 95 -4.88 13.04 -12.13
N ASP A 96 -4.40 13.09 -13.37
CA ASP A 96 -2.98 13.30 -13.68
C ASP A 96 -2.48 14.58 -13.01
N PHE A 97 -3.25 15.67 -13.10
CA PHE A 97 -2.93 16.92 -12.42
C PHE A 97 -2.90 16.76 -10.90
N ALA A 98 -3.95 16.18 -10.31
CA ALA A 98 -4.03 16.03 -8.86
C ALA A 98 -2.96 15.09 -8.29
N GLU A 99 -2.51 14.09 -9.04
CA GLU A 99 -1.44 13.17 -8.64
C GLU A 99 -0.10 13.91 -8.48
N TYR A 100 0.20 14.82 -9.41
CA TYR A 100 1.35 15.72 -9.33
C TYR A 100 1.06 17.01 -8.51
N GLY A 101 0.06 16.99 -7.63
CA GLY A 101 -0.12 18.08 -6.68
C GLY A 101 -0.74 19.37 -7.24
N TRP A 102 -1.25 19.36 -8.47
CA TRP A 102 -1.85 20.52 -9.11
C TRP A 102 -3.33 20.68 -8.72
N VAL A 103 -3.75 21.93 -8.58
CA VAL A 103 -5.14 22.34 -8.33
C VAL A 103 -5.59 23.37 -9.34
N MET A 104 -6.88 23.37 -9.69
CA MET A 104 -7.45 24.34 -10.61
C MET A 104 -7.56 25.74 -10.00
N LYS A 105 -6.91 26.72 -10.64
CA LYS A 105 -6.95 28.13 -10.26
C LYS A 105 -7.82 28.96 -11.23
N GLY A 106 -7.90 28.56 -12.49
CA GLY A 106 -8.75 29.15 -13.53
C GLY A 106 -9.17 28.10 -14.55
N SER A 107 -9.80 28.49 -15.65
CA SER A 107 -10.24 27.52 -16.67
C SER A 107 -9.12 26.83 -17.43
N GLU A 108 -7.93 27.42 -17.39
CA GLU A 108 -6.76 27.07 -18.21
C GLU A 108 -5.45 27.12 -17.41
N LEU A 109 -5.56 27.30 -16.09
CA LEU A 109 -4.43 27.47 -15.19
C LEU A 109 -4.58 26.55 -13.99
N VAL A 110 -3.50 25.84 -13.69
CA VAL A 110 -3.36 25.07 -12.48
C VAL A 110 -2.19 25.58 -11.65
N GLU A 111 -2.34 25.49 -10.33
CA GLU A 111 -1.34 25.89 -9.34
C GLU A 111 -0.92 24.66 -8.52
N CYS A 112 0.37 24.53 -8.20
CA CYS A 112 0.82 23.47 -7.30
C CYS A 112 0.41 23.79 -5.87
N ALA A 113 -0.26 22.86 -5.20
CA ALA A 113 -0.74 23.03 -3.82
C ALA A 113 0.38 23.15 -2.76
N SER A 114 1.64 22.86 -3.12
CA SER A 114 2.78 22.94 -2.20
C SER A 114 3.77 24.05 -2.54
N CYS A 115 4.13 24.25 -3.82
CA CYS A 115 5.15 25.21 -4.21
C CYS A 115 4.60 26.43 -4.95
N SER A 116 3.28 26.55 -5.10
CA SER A 116 2.57 27.68 -5.74
C SER A 116 3.03 28.04 -7.16
N LYS A 117 3.75 27.14 -7.84
CA LYS A 117 4.03 27.28 -9.27
C LYS A 117 2.75 27.16 -10.06
N ILE A 118 2.66 27.90 -11.16
CA ILE A 118 1.50 27.92 -12.04
C ILE A 118 1.91 27.43 -13.42
N ILE A 119 1.09 26.57 -14.03
CA ILE A 119 1.25 26.18 -15.43
C ILE A 119 -0.06 26.40 -16.19
N SER A 120 0.09 26.67 -17.49
CA SER A 120 -1.03 26.73 -18.43
C SER A 120 -1.35 25.33 -18.94
N THR A 121 -2.64 25.03 -19.05
CA THR A 121 -3.19 23.79 -19.60
C THR A 121 -3.84 24.00 -20.97
N VAL A 122 -3.62 25.16 -21.60
CA VAL A 122 -4.18 25.44 -22.94
C VAL A 122 -3.57 24.50 -23.97
N LEU A 123 -4.44 23.84 -24.74
CA LEU A 123 -4.08 23.10 -25.94
C LEU A 123 -4.67 23.80 -27.17
N PRO A 124 -4.01 23.72 -28.33
CA PRO A 124 -4.61 24.19 -29.58
C PRO A 124 -5.83 23.33 -29.93
N ASP A 125 -6.80 23.90 -30.65
CA ASP A 125 -7.90 23.09 -31.20
C ASP A 125 -7.34 22.09 -32.22
N ILE A 126 -7.63 20.81 -32.00
CA ILE A 126 -7.18 19.72 -32.87
C ILE A 126 -7.71 19.87 -34.31
N LYS A 127 -8.82 20.58 -34.51
CA LYS A 127 -9.38 20.89 -35.84
C LYS A 127 -8.63 22.00 -36.55
N GLU A 128 -7.91 22.84 -35.81
CA GLU A 128 -7.23 24.04 -36.33
C GLU A 128 -5.70 23.86 -36.42
N CYS A 129 -5.16 22.74 -35.95
CA CYS A 129 -3.72 22.47 -35.99
C CYS A 129 -3.39 21.08 -36.53
N LEU A 130 -2.13 20.89 -36.95
CA LEU A 130 -1.62 19.58 -37.32
C LEU A 130 -1.68 18.63 -36.12
N VAL A 131 -2.10 17.39 -36.33
CA VAL A 131 -2.15 16.34 -35.29
C VAL A 131 -0.80 16.19 -34.57
N ALA A 132 0.31 16.28 -35.30
CA ALA A 132 1.65 16.23 -34.72
C ALA A 132 1.92 17.38 -33.73
N THR A 133 1.43 18.59 -34.04
CA THR A 133 1.53 19.75 -33.14
C THR A 133 0.70 19.54 -31.88
N TYR A 134 -0.54 19.05 -32.03
CA TYR A 134 -1.41 18.74 -30.90
C TYR A 134 -0.75 17.71 -29.95
N ILE A 135 -0.23 16.61 -30.49
CA ILE A 135 0.47 15.57 -29.73
C ILE A 135 1.69 16.15 -29.00
N ALA A 136 2.46 17.01 -29.66
CA ALA A 136 3.61 17.68 -29.04
C ALA A 136 3.19 18.59 -27.88
N CYS A 137 2.09 19.34 -28.02
CA CYS A 137 1.52 20.16 -26.94
C CYS A 137 1.05 19.31 -25.75
N VAL A 138 0.35 18.20 -25.99
CA VAL A 138 -0.05 17.25 -24.93
C VAL A 138 1.18 16.71 -24.20
N LYS A 139 2.21 16.29 -24.94
CA LYS A 139 3.48 15.83 -24.35
C LYS A 139 4.14 16.90 -23.49
N HIS A 140 4.19 18.14 -23.98
CA HIS A 140 4.75 19.28 -23.24
C HIS A 140 4.00 19.56 -21.94
N VAL A 141 2.66 19.50 -21.94
CA VAL A 141 1.86 19.66 -20.71
C VAL A 141 2.17 18.54 -19.73
N ARG A 142 2.24 17.27 -20.18
CA ARG A 142 2.61 16.13 -19.31
C ARG A 142 4.01 16.29 -18.72
N GLU A 143 4.99 16.74 -19.49
CA GLU A 143 6.34 17.02 -18.99
C GLU A 143 6.32 18.14 -17.93
N LYS A 144 5.49 19.17 -18.12
CA LYS A 144 5.33 20.24 -17.14
C LYS A 144 4.66 19.78 -15.84
N LEU A 145 3.77 18.78 -15.88
CA LEU A 145 3.19 18.22 -14.64
C LEU A 145 4.27 17.79 -13.66
N VAL A 146 5.38 17.27 -14.16
CA VAL A 146 6.49 16.77 -13.33
C VAL A 146 7.53 17.86 -13.08
N ASN A 147 7.90 18.61 -14.13
CA ASN A 147 9.11 19.43 -14.13
C ASN A 147 8.87 20.89 -13.79
N ALA A 148 7.64 21.39 -13.83
CA ALA A 148 7.35 22.80 -13.55
C ALA A 148 7.33 23.15 -12.05
N HIS A 149 7.46 22.15 -11.17
CA HIS A 149 7.59 22.36 -9.74
C HIS A 149 8.92 23.00 -9.35
N GLU A 150 8.96 23.61 -8.16
CA GLU A 150 10.22 23.94 -7.50
C GLU A 150 11.02 22.68 -7.17
N ASN A 151 12.36 22.79 -7.13
CA ASN A 151 13.23 21.62 -7.02
C ASN A 151 12.98 20.77 -5.77
N ILE A 152 12.57 21.40 -4.67
CA ILE A 152 12.30 20.80 -3.35
C ILE A 152 10.82 20.40 -3.16
N CYS A 153 9.99 20.53 -4.20
CA CYS A 153 8.57 20.24 -4.09
C CYS A 153 8.32 18.74 -3.88
N VAL A 154 7.48 18.41 -2.91
CA VAL A 154 7.09 17.03 -2.57
C VAL A 154 6.37 16.31 -3.72
N PHE A 155 5.79 17.04 -4.67
CA PHE A 155 5.04 16.49 -5.79
C PHE A 155 5.86 16.26 -7.07
N ARG A 156 7.18 16.55 -7.07
CA ARG A 156 8.06 16.19 -8.20
C ARG A 156 8.14 14.69 -8.45
N SER A 157 7.86 13.89 -7.43
CA SER A 157 7.72 12.44 -7.54
C SER A 157 6.29 12.08 -7.19
N PRO A 158 5.56 11.35 -8.06
CA PRO A 158 4.21 10.92 -7.76
C PRO A 158 4.28 10.02 -6.52
N SER A 159 3.42 10.30 -5.55
CA SER A 159 3.60 9.82 -4.17
C SER A 159 2.57 8.78 -3.73
N ALA A 160 1.61 8.38 -4.58
CA ALA A 160 0.58 7.45 -4.15
C ALA A 160 0.74 6.05 -4.70
N ASP A 161 1.00 5.13 -3.79
CA ASP A 161 0.39 3.82 -3.89
C ASP A 161 -1.05 3.92 -3.34
N TYR A 162 -2.00 4.35 -4.19
CA TYR A 162 -3.43 4.43 -3.85
C TYR A 162 -4.01 3.07 -3.39
N PHE A 163 -3.29 1.98 -3.65
CA PHE A 163 -3.71 0.62 -3.36
C PHE A 163 -2.90 -0.06 -2.26
N SER A 164 -1.93 0.62 -1.66
CA SER A 164 -1.14 0.07 -0.53
C SER A 164 -2.06 -0.44 0.58
N GLU A 165 -3.03 0.38 0.98
CA GLU A 165 -4.00 0.03 2.02
C GLU A 165 -4.88 -1.17 1.66
N PHE A 166 -5.16 -1.36 0.36
CA PHE A 166 -5.95 -2.49 -0.14
C PHE A 166 -5.12 -3.78 -0.26
N ARG A 167 -3.81 -3.65 -0.54
CA ARG A 167 -2.89 -4.78 -0.64
C ARG A 167 -2.60 -5.44 0.71
N ASP A 168 -2.65 -4.66 1.79
CA ASP A 168 -2.29 -5.11 3.13
C ASP A 168 -3.29 -6.09 3.76
N SER A 169 -4.58 -6.09 3.35
CA SER A 169 -5.57 -7.06 3.85
C SER A 169 -6.79 -7.22 2.93
N ILE A 170 -6.83 -8.34 2.20
CA ILE A 170 -7.98 -8.72 1.35
C ILE A 170 -9.27 -8.86 2.16
N ASP A 171 -9.18 -9.42 3.36
CA ASP A 171 -10.36 -9.60 4.22
C ASP A 171 -10.96 -8.24 4.60
N SER A 172 -10.11 -7.23 4.84
CA SER A 172 -10.56 -5.87 5.12
C SER A 172 -11.22 -5.23 3.89
N LEU A 173 -10.69 -5.48 2.68
CA LEU A 173 -11.30 -5.00 1.44
C LEU A 173 -12.64 -5.68 1.14
N LYS A 174 -12.72 -7.01 1.28
CA LYS A 174 -13.98 -7.77 1.14
C LYS A 174 -15.01 -7.28 2.16
N LEU A 175 -14.60 -7.05 3.41
CA LEU A 175 -15.47 -6.52 4.45
C LEU A 175 -15.98 -5.12 4.11
N PHE A 176 -15.09 -4.23 3.66
CA PHE A 176 -15.47 -2.90 3.19
C PHE A 176 -16.51 -2.98 2.08
N TYR A 177 -16.27 -3.79 1.03
CA TYR A 177 -17.23 -3.95 -0.06
C TYR A 177 -18.57 -4.49 0.43
N ARG A 178 -18.59 -5.47 1.34
CA ARG A 178 -19.82 -6.02 1.90
C ARG A 178 -20.63 -5.00 2.69
N ILE A 179 -19.97 -4.21 3.55
CA ILE A 179 -20.63 -3.14 4.31
C ILE A 179 -21.24 -2.12 3.34
N THR A 180 -20.44 -1.62 2.40
CA THR A 180 -20.87 -0.63 1.41
C THR A 180 -22.00 -1.15 0.53
N PHE A 181 -21.96 -2.43 0.14
CA PHE A 181 -23.04 -3.09 -0.60
C PHE A 181 -24.36 -3.08 0.15
N GLU A 182 -24.36 -3.45 1.45
CA GLU A 182 -25.58 -3.42 2.26
C GLU A 182 -26.14 -2.00 2.45
N GLU A 183 -25.28 -0.99 2.53
CA GLU A 183 -25.71 0.41 2.57
C GLU A 183 -26.30 0.85 1.21
N LEU A 184 -25.68 0.45 0.10
CA LEU A 184 -26.12 0.80 -1.25
C LEU A 184 -27.44 0.14 -1.64
N LYS A 185 -27.84 -0.99 -1.03
CA LYS A 185 -29.19 -1.57 -1.24
C LYS A 185 -30.34 -0.61 -0.92
N ARG A 186 -30.08 0.43 -0.11
CA ARG A 186 -31.06 1.45 0.26
C ARG A 186 -31.09 2.64 -0.72
N VAL A 187 -30.18 2.68 -1.68
CA VAL A 187 -30.09 3.75 -2.68
C VAL A 187 -31.05 3.45 -3.84
N ASP A 188 -31.77 4.48 -4.28
CA ASP A 188 -32.61 4.40 -5.47
C ASP A 188 -31.75 4.49 -6.74
N PHE A 189 -31.66 3.37 -7.46
CA PHE A 189 -30.98 3.28 -8.76
C PHE A 189 -31.90 3.61 -9.95
N GLY A 190 -33.19 3.90 -9.70
CA GLY A 190 -34.15 4.23 -10.75
C GLY A 190 -34.26 3.14 -11.81
N LYS A 191 -34.01 3.51 -13.07
CA LYS A 191 -34.04 2.58 -14.21
C LYS A 191 -32.68 1.94 -14.52
N TYR A 192 -31.64 2.27 -13.77
CA TYR A 192 -30.30 1.80 -14.05
C TYR A 192 -30.22 0.27 -14.00
N LYS A 193 -29.61 -0.33 -15.03
CA LYS A 193 -29.39 -1.78 -15.12
C LYS A 193 -27.90 -2.04 -15.31
N TYR A 194 -27.43 -3.15 -14.76
CA TYR A 194 -26.04 -3.56 -14.89
C TYR A 194 -25.93 -4.69 -15.91
N GLU A 195 -25.23 -4.44 -17.03
CA GLU A 195 -25.15 -5.37 -18.17
C GLU A 195 -23.71 -5.75 -18.56
N ASP A 196 -22.80 -5.90 -17.58
CA ASP A 196 -21.46 -6.45 -17.83
C ASP A 196 -21.33 -7.87 -17.26
N SER A 197 -21.30 -8.86 -18.17
CA SER A 197 -21.22 -10.28 -17.81
C SER A 197 -19.86 -10.69 -17.25
N ALA A 198 -18.76 -10.07 -17.70
CA ALA A 198 -17.42 -10.36 -17.21
C ALA A 198 -17.28 -9.87 -15.76
N PHE A 199 -17.82 -8.69 -15.46
CA PHE A 199 -17.81 -8.13 -14.12
C PHE A 199 -18.77 -8.87 -13.16
N LYS A 200 -19.89 -9.43 -13.65
CA LYS A 200 -20.81 -10.23 -12.82
C LYS A 200 -20.10 -11.38 -12.11
N SER A 201 -19.14 -12.04 -12.76
CA SER A 201 -18.33 -13.09 -12.13
C SER A 201 -17.52 -12.59 -10.93
N LEU A 202 -16.96 -11.38 -11.00
CA LEU A 202 -16.24 -10.75 -9.89
C LEU A 202 -17.19 -10.42 -8.73
N LEU A 203 -18.38 -9.90 -9.05
CA LEU A 203 -19.38 -9.58 -8.04
C LEU A 203 -19.81 -10.85 -7.28
N THR A 204 -20.03 -11.96 -7.99
CA THR A 204 -20.37 -13.24 -7.36
C THR A 204 -19.25 -13.76 -6.46
N GLU A 205 -17.99 -13.57 -6.85
CA GLU A 205 -16.85 -13.96 -6.02
C GLU A 205 -16.72 -13.13 -4.73
N ILE A 206 -17.05 -11.84 -4.79
CA ILE A 206 -16.96 -10.94 -3.63
C ILE A 206 -18.16 -11.11 -2.70
N PHE A 207 -19.37 -11.16 -3.25
CA PHE A 207 -20.62 -11.09 -2.48
C PHE A 207 -21.32 -12.44 -2.31
N GLY A 208 -21.08 -13.41 -3.19
CA GLY A 208 -21.84 -14.65 -3.31
C GLY A 208 -22.95 -14.54 -4.36
N GLU A 209 -23.96 -15.39 -4.26
CA GLU A 209 -25.15 -15.26 -5.12
C GLU A 209 -25.85 -13.93 -4.85
N ILE A 210 -26.06 -13.15 -5.91
CA ILE A 210 -26.70 -11.84 -5.89
C ILE A 210 -27.84 -11.85 -6.91
N SER A 211 -28.98 -11.32 -6.51
CA SER A 211 -30.13 -11.19 -7.41
C SER A 211 -29.88 -10.12 -8.47
N ASP A 212 -30.58 -10.18 -9.61
CA ASP A 212 -30.44 -9.17 -10.65
C ASP A 212 -30.83 -7.76 -10.16
N ALA A 213 -31.72 -7.67 -9.16
CA ALA A 213 -32.11 -6.41 -8.52
C ALA A 213 -30.98 -5.81 -7.65
N GLU A 214 -30.04 -6.62 -7.16
CA GLU A 214 -28.92 -6.19 -6.32
C GLU A 214 -27.65 -5.87 -7.12
N LEU A 215 -27.60 -6.26 -8.41
CA LEU A 215 -26.44 -6.01 -9.28
C LEU A 215 -26.00 -4.54 -9.31
N PRO A 216 -26.92 -3.54 -9.41
CA PRO A 216 -26.55 -2.13 -9.29
C PRO A 216 -25.77 -1.83 -8.01
N ALA A 217 -26.30 -2.20 -6.84
CA ALA A 217 -25.65 -1.94 -5.56
C ALA A 217 -24.28 -2.63 -5.46
N ALA A 218 -24.19 -3.89 -5.90
CA ALA A 218 -22.93 -4.64 -5.88
C ALA A 218 -21.87 -4.00 -6.79
N SER A 219 -22.27 -3.58 -7.99
CA SER A 219 -21.37 -2.91 -8.94
C SER A 219 -20.83 -1.59 -8.39
N PHE A 220 -21.69 -0.79 -7.77
CA PHE A 220 -21.30 0.47 -7.15
C PHE A 220 -20.35 0.25 -5.96
N ALA A 221 -20.60 -0.77 -5.15
CA ALA A 221 -19.76 -1.10 -3.99
C ALA A 221 -18.31 -1.41 -4.40
N VAL A 222 -18.12 -2.29 -5.38
CA VAL A 222 -16.78 -2.68 -5.87
C VAL A 222 -16.06 -1.52 -6.54
N LEU A 223 -16.83 -0.61 -7.14
CA LEU A 223 -16.30 0.63 -7.71
C LEU A 223 -16.01 1.72 -6.65
N GLN A 224 -16.12 1.41 -5.35
CA GLN A 224 -15.84 2.34 -4.23
C GLN A 224 -16.83 3.50 -4.13
N TRP A 225 -18.08 3.34 -4.60
CA TRP A 225 -19.14 4.31 -4.33
C TRP A 225 -19.71 4.10 -2.93
N ILE A 226 -19.92 5.20 -2.19
CA ILE A 226 -20.42 5.21 -0.82
C ILE A 226 -21.64 6.13 -0.75
N PRO A 227 -22.76 5.74 -0.12
CA PRO A 227 -23.90 6.62 0.07
C PRO A 227 -23.55 7.88 0.87
N ILE A 228 -24.00 9.05 0.41
CA ILE A 228 -23.80 10.29 1.16
C ILE A 228 -24.84 10.35 2.29
N THR A 229 -24.40 10.30 3.55
CA THR A 229 -25.29 10.24 4.73
C THR A 229 -26.33 11.37 4.75
N LYS A 230 -25.96 12.57 4.30
CA LYS A 230 -26.84 13.75 4.26
C LYS A 230 -27.78 13.78 3.06
N ASN A 231 -27.56 12.95 2.04
CA ASN A 231 -28.37 12.92 0.83
C ASN A 231 -28.35 11.50 0.24
N PRO A 232 -29.26 10.60 0.65
CA PRO A 232 -29.25 9.20 0.25
C PRO A 232 -29.55 8.97 -1.24
N LYS A 233 -29.94 10.02 -1.97
CA LYS A 233 -30.07 9.98 -3.44
C LYS A 233 -28.74 10.12 -4.16
N LYS A 234 -27.67 10.44 -3.42
CA LYS A 234 -26.33 10.68 -3.95
C LYS A 234 -25.36 9.67 -3.37
N VAL A 235 -24.41 9.29 -4.20
CA VAL A 235 -23.25 8.49 -3.81
C VAL A 235 -21.99 9.28 -4.12
N GLU A 236 -20.95 9.08 -3.33
CA GLU A 236 -19.61 9.63 -3.57
C GLU A 236 -18.57 8.53 -3.71
N CYS A 237 -17.59 8.72 -4.59
CA CYS A 237 -16.48 7.79 -4.69
C CYS A 237 -15.51 7.98 -3.51
N GLY A 238 -15.24 6.90 -2.78
CA GLY A 238 -14.27 6.84 -1.68
C GLY A 238 -12.82 7.15 -2.08
N LEU A 239 -12.51 7.23 -3.38
CA LEU A 239 -11.16 7.52 -3.89
C LEU A 239 -11.07 8.89 -4.57
N CYS A 240 -11.94 9.19 -5.52
CA CYS A 240 -11.87 10.45 -6.28
C CYS A 240 -12.85 11.54 -5.83
N ALA A 241 -13.68 11.27 -4.82
CA ALA A 241 -14.70 12.19 -4.29
C ALA A 241 -15.72 12.69 -5.34
N ARG A 242 -15.82 12.03 -6.50
CA ARG A 242 -16.88 12.28 -7.48
C ARG A 242 -18.22 11.95 -6.87
N VAL A 243 -19.21 12.78 -7.14
CA VAL A 243 -20.59 12.58 -6.70
C VAL A 243 -21.44 12.18 -7.91
N CYS A 244 -22.27 11.16 -7.72
CA CYS A 244 -23.22 10.68 -8.72
C CYS A 244 -24.63 10.60 -8.11
N VAL A 245 -25.64 10.70 -8.96
CA VAL A 245 -27.06 10.48 -8.63
C VAL A 245 -27.51 9.25 -9.42
N PRO A 246 -27.53 8.05 -8.82
CA PRO A 246 -27.74 6.82 -9.58
C PRO A 246 -29.06 6.76 -10.34
N SER A 247 -30.14 7.30 -9.77
CA SER A 247 -31.48 7.25 -10.35
C SER A 247 -31.67 8.04 -11.65
N ILE A 248 -30.74 8.94 -12.00
CA ILE A 248 -30.78 9.70 -13.26
C ILE A 248 -29.72 9.22 -14.27
N LEU A 249 -28.97 8.18 -13.95
CA LEU A 249 -28.04 7.60 -14.91
C LEU A 249 -28.81 6.97 -16.07
N PRO A 250 -28.32 7.12 -17.32
CA PRO A 250 -28.84 6.34 -18.44
C PRO A 250 -28.71 4.85 -18.12
N THR A 251 -29.68 4.06 -18.57
CA THR A 251 -29.76 2.61 -18.31
C THR A 251 -28.47 1.87 -18.66
N ASP A 252 -27.80 2.32 -19.72
CA ASP A 252 -26.69 1.60 -20.35
C ASP A 252 -25.33 2.23 -19.99
N THR A 253 -25.29 3.20 -19.08
CA THR A 253 -24.07 3.90 -18.71
C THR A 253 -23.41 3.22 -17.51
N PRO A 254 -22.29 2.48 -17.69
CA PRO A 254 -21.67 1.76 -16.57
C PRO A 254 -21.23 2.76 -15.49
N PRO A 255 -21.25 2.41 -14.19
CA PRO A 255 -20.93 3.37 -13.13
C PRO A 255 -19.45 3.76 -13.19
N ALA A 256 -18.62 2.88 -13.77
CA ALA A 256 -17.22 3.15 -14.08
C ALA A 256 -17.05 4.35 -15.05
N SER A 257 -17.98 4.60 -15.96
CA SER A 257 -17.90 5.78 -16.85
C SER A 257 -17.93 7.11 -16.07
N GLN A 258 -18.60 7.15 -14.92
CA GLN A 258 -18.67 8.34 -14.05
C GLN A 258 -17.35 8.57 -13.28
N HIS A 259 -16.47 7.57 -13.28
CA HIS A 259 -15.13 7.57 -12.69
C HIS A 259 -14.01 7.76 -13.70
N TYR A 260 -14.28 7.47 -14.98
CA TYR A 260 -13.28 7.47 -16.05
C TYR A 260 -12.58 8.84 -16.11
N ASN A 261 -11.25 8.85 -16.04
CA ASN A 261 -10.38 10.05 -15.92
C ASN A 261 -10.35 10.73 -14.52
N TRP A 262 -10.93 10.14 -13.48
CA TRP A 262 -10.95 10.71 -12.12
C TRP A 262 -10.48 9.74 -11.05
N CYS A 263 -10.86 8.46 -11.19
CA CYS A 263 -10.65 7.47 -10.15
C CYS A 263 -9.39 6.63 -10.42
N PRO A 264 -8.45 6.53 -9.47
CA PRO A 264 -7.31 5.62 -9.61
C PRO A 264 -7.73 4.15 -9.69
N LEU A 265 -8.92 3.78 -9.18
CA LEU A 265 -9.47 2.41 -9.26
C LEU A 265 -9.63 1.90 -10.70
N LEU A 266 -9.84 2.81 -11.65
CA LEU A 266 -10.02 2.47 -13.05
C LEU A 266 -8.74 2.61 -13.87
N ASP A 267 -7.60 2.77 -13.21
CA ASP A 267 -6.32 2.78 -13.89
C ASP A 267 -5.96 1.39 -14.41
N PHE A 268 -4.87 1.32 -15.14
CA PHE A 268 -4.22 0.07 -15.49
C PHE A 268 -3.16 -0.29 -14.45
N ALA A 269 -2.89 -1.58 -14.32
CA ALA A 269 -1.77 -2.12 -13.57
C ALA A 269 -0.44 -1.57 -14.11
N ALA A 270 0.66 -1.84 -13.41
CA ALA A 270 1.99 -1.37 -13.82
C ALA A 270 2.42 -1.83 -15.23
N ASP A 271 1.81 -2.89 -15.76
CA ASP A 271 2.03 -3.37 -17.13
C ASP A 271 1.28 -2.56 -18.20
N GLY A 272 0.39 -1.65 -17.81
CA GLY A 272 -0.39 -0.79 -18.69
C GLY A 272 -1.47 -1.51 -19.50
N SER A 273 -1.68 -2.81 -19.27
CA SER A 273 -2.55 -3.67 -20.08
C SER A 273 -3.75 -4.23 -19.31
N THR A 274 -3.60 -4.42 -18.00
CA THR A 274 -4.64 -5.00 -17.15
C THR A 274 -5.36 -3.89 -16.37
N PRO A 275 -6.68 -3.70 -16.51
CA PRO A 275 -7.42 -2.80 -15.63
C PRO A 275 -7.26 -3.20 -14.15
N MET A 276 -7.09 -2.23 -13.27
CA MET A 276 -6.88 -2.46 -11.83
C MET A 276 -8.00 -3.31 -11.19
N TRP A 277 -9.24 -3.23 -11.68
CA TRP A 277 -10.34 -4.07 -11.20
C TRP A 277 -10.17 -5.56 -11.58
N GLU A 278 -9.53 -5.87 -12.71
CA GLU A 278 -9.17 -7.25 -13.07
C GLU A 278 -8.01 -7.75 -12.19
N GLU A 279 -7.06 -6.88 -11.87
CA GLU A 279 -5.99 -7.21 -10.92
C GLU A 279 -6.59 -7.53 -9.53
N LEU A 280 -7.56 -6.74 -9.07
CA LEU A 280 -8.31 -7.01 -7.84
C LEU A 280 -9.05 -8.36 -7.91
N ALA A 281 -9.71 -8.66 -9.03
CA ALA A 281 -10.35 -9.96 -9.25
C ALA A 281 -9.36 -11.12 -9.15
N SER A 282 -8.21 -11.02 -9.82
CA SER A 282 -7.12 -12.00 -9.74
C SER A 282 -6.59 -12.16 -8.31
N TYR A 283 -6.52 -11.05 -7.57
CA TYR A 283 -6.06 -11.02 -6.18
C TYR A 283 -7.03 -11.77 -5.25
N PHE A 284 -8.34 -11.58 -5.40
CA PHE A 284 -9.36 -12.34 -4.66
C PHE A 284 -9.25 -13.85 -4.94
N LYS A 285 -9.13 -14.26 -6.21
CA LYS A 285 -9.02 -15.68 -6.62
C LYS A 285 -7.79 -16.36 -6.03
N LYS A 286 -6.64 -15.67 -6.05
CA LYS A 286 -5.36 -16.20 -5.55
C LYS A 286 -5.39 -16.42 -4.03
N PHE A 287 -6.11 -15.57 -3.30
CA PHE A 287 -6.14 -15.66 -1.84
C PHE A 287 -7.06 -16.76 -1.33
N GLU A 288 -8.18 -17.01 -2.01
CA GLU A 288 -9.04 -18.15 -1.67
C GLU A 288 -8.32 -19.48 -1.81
N LYS A 289 -7.45 -19.63 -2.83
CA LYS A 289 -6.58 -20.80 -2.99
C LYS A 289 -5.53 -20.95 -1.88
N LYS A 290 -5.18 -19.86 -1.18
CA LYS A 290 -4.20 -19.87 -0.07
C LYS A 290 -4.83 -20.05 1.31
N LYS A 291 -6.15 -19.86 1.44
CA LYS A 291 -6.89 -20.07 2.69
C LYS A 291 -6.66 -21.46 3.31
N PRO A 292 -6.66 -22.57 2.53
CA PRO A 292 -6.33 -23.90 3.05
C PRO A 292 -4.93 -23.98 3.65
N LEU A 293 -3.95 -23.24 3.10
CA LEU A 293 -2.58 -23.24 3.58
C LEU A 293 -2.45 -22.44 4.89
N ALA A 294 -3.11 -21.28 4.98
CA ALA A 294 -3.14 -20.49 6.21
C ALA A 294 -3.88 -21.21 7.35
N ASP A 295 -5.01 -21.87 7.03
CA ASP A 295 -5.75 -22.69 7.98
C ASP A 295 -4.97 -23.95 8.38
N ALA A 296 -4.24 -24.58 7.45
CA ALA A 296 -3.32 -25.67 7.75
C ALA A 296 -2.16 -25.23 8.65
N PHE A 297 -1.59 -24.03 8.42
CA PHE A 297 -0.56 -23.47 9.31
C PHE A 297 -1.11 -23.16 10.70
N ARG A 298 -2.32 -22.59 10.81
CA ARG A 298 -3.00 -22.35 12.10
C ARG A 298 -3.35 -23.66 12.81
N ALA A 299 -3.84 -24.66 12.09
CA ALA A 299 -4.12 -25.99 12.62
C ALA A 299 -2.82 -26.66 13.11
N ARG A 300 -1.73 -26.58 12.34
CA ARG A 300 -0.40 -27.08 12.74
C ARG A 300 0.14 -26.37 13.98
N ALA A 301 -0.03 -25.05 14.09
CA ALA A 301 0.38 -24.30 15.27
C ALA A 301 -0.43 -24.70 16.52
N ARG A 302 -1.75 -24.90 16.37
CA ARG A 302 -2.62 -25.42 17.45
C ARG A 302 -2.19 -26.81 17.89
N LEU A 303 -1.92 -27.71 16.94
CA LEU A 303 -1.42 -29.07 17.22
C LEU A 303 -0.06 -29.07 17.91
N SER A 304 0.87 -28.20 17.49
CA SER A 304 2.19 -28.06 18.13
C SER A 304 2.10 -27.58 19.58
N ASN A 305 1.13 -26.70 19.89
CA ASN A 305 0.92 -26.20 21.24
C ASN A 305 0.27 -27.27 22.14
N THR A 306 -0.65 -28.07 21.62
CA THR A 306 -1.27 -29.20 22.37
C THR A 306 -0.30 -30.36 22.61
N LEU A 307 0.62 -30.61 21.67
CA LEU A 307 1.67 -31.61 21.85
C LEU A 307 2.71 -31.16 22.88
N SER A 308 3.03 -29.87 22.93
CA SER A 308 3.95 -29.32 23.94
C SER A 308 3.38 -29.37 25.36
N THR A 309 2.05 -29.18 25.51
CA THR A 309 1.36 -29.31 26.81
C THR A 309 1.23 -30.78 27.26
N SER A 310 1.04 -31.71 26.32
CA SER A 310 0.96 -33.15 26.64
C SER A 310 2.32 -33.75 27.01
N LEU A 311 3.42 -33.26 26.42
CA LEU A 311 4.78 -33.67 26.79
C LEU A 311 5.23 -33.12 28.14
N THR A 312 4.76 -31.94 28.55
CA THR A 312 5.07 -31.38 29.87
C THR A 312 4.31 -32.08 30.99
N SER A 313 3.09 -32.57 30.75
CA SER A 313 2.37 -33.40 31.73
C SER A 313 2.97 -34.80 31.90
N LEU A 314 3.57 -35.38 30.85
CA LEU A 314 4.22 -36.70 30.89
C LEU A 314 5.62 -36.71 31.51
N ILE A 315 6.26 -35.55 31.68
CA ILE A 315 7.58 -35.40 32.33
C ILE A 315 7.43 -35.02 33.81
N ALA A 316 6.21 -34.68 34.25
CA ALA A 316 5.90 -34.28 35.62
C ALA A 316 5.32 -35.42 36.49
N GLU A 317 5.22 -36.63 35.95
CA GLU A 317 4.98 -37.90 36.68
C GLU A 317 6.28 -38.70 36.78
#